data_AF-A0A1L3ZX80-F1
#
_entry.id   AF-A0A1L3ZX80-F1
#
_cell.length_a   1.000
_cell.length_b   1.000
_cell.length_c   1.000
_cell.angle_alpha   90.00
_cell.angle_beta   90.00
_cell.angle_gamma   90.00
#
_symmetry.space_group_name_H-M   'P 1'
#
loop_
_entity.id
_entity.type
_entity.pdbx_description
1 polymer ?
#
loop_
_entity_poly.entity_id
_entity_poly.type
_entity_poly.pdbx_seq_one_letter_code
_entity_poly.pdbx_strand_id
1 'polypeptide(L)'
;MRRLEIEPFSHGLVRIPALDFFGPHAASSNGQYHLIWQDRNPEGTIGGHRYEGHGTWSLLTDSGALLAKGRLERPQDGHVADDGTFILSDWMFGDGLKARLLAFGVDGRKLLEREFSANMASSGLSDDGRFAICQTANAPGSPDSCRYFLLDLEKGEEITSWEQETGWADGYEFDSVNERIYLSKEGKDRVAYGFDGKMVDREGWQRTRIAAGDLGVIRSVLEGVGHSLTHDLRTAIFAGLDVVAESDDIWSQAKALRLRGEMHEQAGEVDEAIASYEQALAIDPQVGVSRRLGKLQRSTSPVSKKARTAKVSRFEKQAERLGIEHEVVMLEQGLNKEWRMQPSGAMTAVEVAALEHYRAEGWEGVAAEDGLILTLIKAASFKPLADRNADTFVEALYAQNVAFVEDRFDPARMIDCISKSTRSQIEANWRVIAATAGDTPAFYPAVRREHVLGLYESLGTRRLAQIAEIFATAPYDLRAGWPDLTLWKETTVRFIEVKAPGDSMHAKQARLISTLLLPLGFDVALAEIRPL
;
A
#
# COMPACT_ATOMS: atom_id res chain seq x y z
N MET A 1 -48.32 4.80 17.81
CA MET A 1 -47.36 5.65 17.07
C MET A 1 -46.74 4.81 15.97
N ARG A 2 -46.55 5.36 14.78
CA ARG A 2 -45.94 4.64 13.64
C ARG A 2 -44.43 4.73 13.80
N ARG A 3 -43.73 3.59 13.78
CA ARG A 3 -42.26 3.56 13.78
C ARG A 3 -41.71 4.21 12.51
N LEU A 4 -40.51 4.79 12.63
CA LEU A 4 -39.75 5.36 11.53
C LEU A 4 -39.46 4.25 10.50
N GLU A 5 -39.76 4.53 9.24
CA GLU A 5 -39.42 3.65 8.13
C GLU A 5 -37.99 3.95 7.68
N ILE A 6 -37.11 2.96 7.84
CA ILE A 6 -35.68 3.06 7.52
C ILE A 6 -35.37 2.02 6.45
N GLU A 7 -35.00 2.49 5.26
CA GLU A 7 -34.67 1.66 4.10
C GLU A 7 -33.15 1.51 4.01
N PRO A 8 -32.57 0.32 4.23
CA PRO A 8 -31.12 0.13 4.20
C PRO A 8 -30.57 0.09 2.77
N PHE A 9 -29.35 0.62 2.60
CA PHE A 9 -28.53 0.56 1.40
C PHE A 9 -27.13 0.01 1.73
N SER A 10 -26.31 -0.23 0.70
CA SER A 10 -24.93 -0.69 0.90
C SER A 10 -24.10 0.31 1.73
N HIS A 11 -23.09 -0.19 2.44
CA HIS A 11 -22.11 0.62 3.19
C HIS A 11 -22.70 1.47 4.34
N GLY A 12 -23.73 0.96 5.03
CA GLY A 12 -24.29 1.62 6.23
C GLY A 12 -25.10 2.88 5.94
N LEU A 13 -25.46 3.12 4.66
CA LEU A 13 -26.34 4.22 4.27
C LEU A 13 -27.80 3.80 4.39
N VAL A 14 -28.67 4.75 4.76
CA VAL A 14 -30.11 4.53 4.81
C VAL A 14 -30.86 5.66 4.12
N ARG A 15 -32.07 5.36 3.69
CA ARG A 15 -33.09 6.35 3.35
C ARG A 15 -34.17 6.36 4.42
N ILE A 16 -34.57 7.56 4.84
CA ILE A 16 -35.69 7.78 5.77
C ILE A 16 -36.68 8.72 5.07
N PRO A 17 -37.69 8.17 4.37
CA PRO A 17 -38.61 8.97 3.55
C PRO A 17 -39.35 10.06 4.33
N ALA A 18 -39.73 9.77 5.58
CA ALA A 18 -40.45 10.72 6.44
C ALA A 18 -39.64 11.99 6.77
N LEU A 19 -38.31 11.94 6.60
CA LEU A 19 -37.40 13.05 6.89
C LEU A 19 -36.73 13.61 5.63
N ASP A 20 -37.08 13.08 4.44
CA ASP A 20 -36.35 13.34 3.19
C ASP A 20 -34.82 13.16 3.34
N PHE A 21 -34.43 12.13 4.12
CA PHE A 21 -33.04 11.90 4.46
C PHE A 21 -32.46 10.71 3.67
N PHE A 22 -31.25 10.91 3.18
CA PHE A 22 -30.38 9.84 2.68
C PHE A 22 -28.97 10.09 3.20
N GLY A 23 -28.39 9.10 3.88
CA GLY A 23 -27.06 9.22 4.45
C GLY A 23 -26.73 8.16 5.50
N PRO A 24 -25.58 8.30 6.17
CA PRO A 24 -25.17 7.44 7.26
C PRO A 24 -26.16 7.41 8.44
N HIS A 25 -26.22 6.26 9.11
CA HIS A 25 -27.13 6.01 10.22
C HIS A 25 -26.55 5.01 11.21
N ALA A 26 -26.84 5.23 12.49
CA ALA A 26 -26.64 4.27 13.57
C ALA A 26 -27.92 4.15 14.42
N ALA A 27 -28.22 2.95 14.89
CA ALA A 27 -29.34 2.68 15.80
C ALA A 27 -28.82 2.09 17.11
N SER A 28 -29.52 2.39 18.20
CA SER A 28 -29.28 1.75 19.50
C SER A 28 -29.73 0.29 19.47
N SER A 29 -29.14 -0.54 20.33
CA SER A 29 -29.43 -1.97 20.42
C SER A 29 -30.90 -2.25 20.76
N ASN A 30 -31.51 -1.40 21.60
CA ASN A 30 -32.93 -1.43 21.94
C ASN A 30 -33.86 -0.85 20.85
N GLY A 31 -33.29 -0.26 19.79
CA GLY A 31 -34.01 0.34 18.65
C GLY A 31 -34.82 1.60 18.99
N GLN A 32 -34.59 2.23 20.14
CA GLN A 32 -35.31 3.44 20.55
C GLN A 32 -34.70 4.73 19.99
N TYR A 33 -33.41 4.71 19.66
CA TYR A 33 -32.67 5.88 19.22
C TYR A 33 -32.02 5.66 17.87
N HIS A 34 -32.07 6.69 17.04
CA HIS A 34 -31.46 6.71 15.71
C HIS A 34 -30.64 7.98 15.53
N LEU A 35 -29.35 7.81 15.27
CA LEU A 35 -28.41 8.87 14.95
C LEU A 35 -28.21 8.93 13.45
N ILE A 36 -28.33 10.11 12.87
CA ILE A 36 -28.08 10.37 11.45
C ILE A 36 -27.13 11.56 11.28
N TRP A 37 -26.28 11.54 10.26
CA TRP A 37 -25.34 12.64 9.99
C TRP A 37 -25.06 12.82 8.49
N GLN A 38 -24.46 13.95 8.13
CA GLN A 38 -24.07 14.28 6.76
C GLN A 38 -22.72 15.01 6.72
N ASP A 39 -21.75 14.45 5.99
CA ASP A 39 -20.48 15.11 5.66
C ASP A 39 -20.61 16.13 4.51
N ARG A 40 -21.61 17.01 4.63
CA ARG A 40 -21.87 18.11 3.70
C ARG A 40 -22.67 19.22 4.38
N ASN A 41 -22.56 20.43 3.85
CA ASN A 41 -23.38 21.55 4.32
C ASN A 41 -24.88 21.30 4.08
N PRO A 42 -25.79 21.94 4.85
CA PRO A 42 -27.23 21.74 4.72
C PRO A 42 -27.80 22.05 3.33
N GLU A 43 -27.17 22.99 2.62
CA GLU A 43 -27.56 23.35 1.26
C GLU A 43 -27.16 22.27 0.24
N GLY A 44 -26.32 21.31 0.63
CA GLY A 44 -25.87 20.20 -0.21
C GLY A 44 -24.90 20.61 -1.32
N THR A 45 -24.34 21.82 -1.26
CA THR A 45 -23.46 22.39 -2.28
C THR A 45 -21.99 21.99 -2.11
N ILE A 46 -21.58 21.63 -0.89
CA ILE A 46 -20.19 21.33 -0.53
C ILE A 46 -20.16 20.12 0.41
N GLY A 47 -19.38 19.10 0.08
CA GLY A 47 -19.16 17.90 0.89
C GLY A 47 -17.77 17.31 0.67
N GLY A 48 -17.40 16.28 1.45
CA GLY A 48 -16.07 15.68 1.37
C GLY A 48 -14.95 16.62 1.86
N HIS A 49 -13.71 16.45 1.40
CA HIS A 49 -12.59 17.27 1.84
C HIS A 49 -12.81 18.76 1.54
N ARG A 50 -12.83 19.59 2.59
CA ARG A 50 -13.19 21.02 2.52
C ARG A 50 -12.64 21.80 3.71
N TYR A 51 -12.67 23.13 3.59
CA TYR A 51 -12.21 24.07 4.63
C TYR A 51 -13.36 24.86 5.28
N GLU A 52 -14.59 24.72 4.78
CA GLU A 52 -15.77 25.39 5.28
C GLU A 52 -17.04 24.57 4.94
N GLY A 53 -18.20 25.01 5.43
CA GLY A 53 -19.47 24.33 5.21
C GLY A 53 -19.66 23.14 6.16
N HIS A 54 -20.10 23.42 7.38
CA HIS A 54 -20.26 22.40 8.43
C HIS A 54 -21.29 21.34 8.04
N GLY A 55 -20.93 20.08 8.31
CA GLY A 55 -21.86 18.96 8.34
C GLY A 55 -22.93 19.09 9.41
N THR A 56 -23.90 18.18 9.36
CA THR A 56 -25.02 18.14 10.32
C THR A 56 -25.18 16.76 10.93
N TRP A 57 -25.76 16.71 12.12
CA TRP A 57 -26.19 15.48 12.77
C TRP A 57 -27.53 15.69 13.48
N SER A 58 -28.28 14.62 13.66
CA SER A 58 -29.55 14.61 14.41
C SER A 58 -29.75 13.28 15.13
N LEU A 59 -30.23 13.37 16.37
CA LEU A 59 -30.68 12.24 17.17
C LEU A 59 -32.20 12.20 17.19
N LEU A 60 -32.76 11.02 16.91
CA LEU A 60 -34.19 10.79 16.75
C LEU A 60 -34.64 9.64 17.64
N THR A 61 -35.92 9.65 18.03
CA THR A 61 -36.60 8.46 18.59
C THR A 61 -36.99 7.47 17.49
N ASP A 62 -37.40 6.26 17.88
CA ASP A 62 -37.98 5.23 16.99
C ASP A 62 -39.24 5.70 16.24
N SER A 63 -39.93 6.71 16.76
CA SER A 63 -41.08 7.36 16.12
C SER A 63 -40.69 8.49 15.16
N GLY A 64 -39.41 8.86 15.10
CA GLY A 64 -38.88 9.97 14.31
C GLY A 64 -38.93 11.34 14.99
N ALA A 65 -39.34 11.41 16.27
CA ALA A 65 -39.27 12.67 17.00
C ALA A 65 -37.81 13.10 17.20
N LEU A 66 -37.50 14.35 16.85
CA LEU A 66 -36.18 14.94 17.01
C LEU A 66 -35.89 15.23 18.48
N LEU A 67 -34.80 14.66 19.00
CA LEU A 67 -34.33 14.87 20.37
C LEU A 67 -33.24 15.93 20.42
N ALA A 68 -32.26 15.83 19.53
CA ALA A 68 -31.14 16.75 19.45
C ALA A 68 -30.65 16.92 18.00
N LYS A 69 -30.03 18.05 17.70
CA LYS A 69 -29.32 18.28 16.44
C LYS A 69 -28.16 19.24 16.63
N GLY A 70 -27.17 19.13 15.76
CA GLY A 70 -26.03 20.03 15.78
C GLY A 70 -25.25 20.02 14.47
N ARG A 71 -24.07 20.62 14.54
CA ARG A 71 -23.14 20.77 13.43
C ARG A 71 -21.76 20.33 13.86
N LEU A 72 -21.04 19.74 12.93
CA LEU A 72 -19.63 19.37 13.03
C LEU A 72 -18.93 19.80 11.74
N GLU A 73 -17.62 19.88 11.72
CA GLU A 73 -16.93 20.29 10.50
C GLU A 73 -17.17 19.25 9.41
N ARG A 74 -16.84 17.99 9.71
CA ARG A 74 -16.91 16.83 8.82
C ARG A 74 -17.27 15.52 9.57
N PRO A 75 -18.54 15.33 9.99
CA PRO A 75 -18.95 14.10 10.67
C PRO A 75 -18.88 12.89 9.73
N GLN A 76 -18.18 11.83 10.13
CA GLN A 76 -17.92 10.67 9.27
C GLN A 76 -18.43 9.33 9.84
N ASP A 77 -18.41 9.16 11.16
CA ASP A 77 -18.85 7.94 11.85
C ASP A 77 -19.58 8.29 13.15
N GLY A 78 -20.43 7.39 13.65
CA GLY A 78 -21.22 7.63 14.85
C GLY A 78 -21.91 6.40 15.42
N HIS A 79 -22.10 6.41 16.74
CA HIS A 79 -22.76 5.33 17.49
C HIS A 79 -23.73 5.93 18.51
N VAL A 80 -24.79 5.20 18.84
CA VAL A 80 -25.79 5.61 19.84
C VAL A 80 -26.15 4.45 20.75
N ALA A 81 -26.19 4.71 22.05
CA ALA A 81 -26.45 3.75 23.11
C ALA A 81 -27.94 3.68 23.49
N ASP A 82 -28.28 2.74 24.35
CA ASP A 82 -29.67 2.46 24.75
C ASP A 82 -30.28 3.53 25.66
N ASP A 83 -29.46 4.39 26.26
CA ASP A 83 -29.88 5.56 27.04
C ASP A 83 -30.00 6.84 26.18
N GLY A 84 -29.63 6.77 24.89
CA GLY A 84 -29.60 7.88 23.96
C GLY A 84 -28.31 8.69 23.97
N THR A 85 -27.30 8.32 24.77
CA THR A 85 -25.94 8.85 24.66
C THR A 85 -25.34 8.44 23.33
N PHE A 86 -24.59 9.33 22.69
CA PHE A 86 -24.02 9.06 21.37
C PHE A 86 -22.64 9.69 21.18
N ILE A 87 -21.86 9.10 20.27
CA ILE A 87 -20.57 9.60 19.85
C ILE A 87 -20.54 9.89 18.35
N LEU A 88 -19.74 10.87 17.95
CA LEU A 88 -19.50 11.23 16.56
C LEU A 88 -18.00 11.44 16.33
N SER A 89 -17.54 10.91 15.21
CA SER A 89 -16.21 11.10 14.66
C SER A 89 -16.23 12.26 13.66
N ASP A 90 -15.39 13.26 13.89
CA ASP A 90 -15.23 14.42 13.02
C ASP A 90 -13.84 14.42 12.38
N TRP A 91 -13.81 14.44 11.05
CA TRP A 91 -12.56 14.50 10.27
C TRP A 91 -11.95 15.90 10.22
N MET A 92 -12.68 16.91 10.67
CA MET A 92 -12.25 18.31 10.70
C MET A 92 -11.95 18.89 9.31
N PHE A 93 -11.90 20.22 9.22
CA PHE A 93 -11.61 20.93 7.99
C PHE A 93 -10.13 20.93 7.64
N GLY A 94 -9.86 20.93 6.34
CA GLY A 94 -8.52 21.09 5.77
C GLY A 94 -7.58 19.91 5.94
N ASP A 95 -6.29 20.18 5.75
CA ASP A 95 -5.27 19.16 5.61
C ASP A 95 -4.70 18.65 6.95
N GLY A 96 -3.93 17.57 6.86
CA GLY A 96 -3.15 17.00 7.96
C GLY A 96 -3.77 15.74 8.56
N LEU A 97 -2.99 15.05 9.39
CA LEU A 97 -3.45 13.89 10.14
C LEU A 97 -4.11 14.38 11.43
N LYS A 98 -5.43 14.44 11.42
CA LYS A 98 -6.21 14.93 12.57
C LYS A 98 -7.60 14.32 12.57
N ALA A 99 -8.15 14.22 13.77
CA ALA A 99 -9.53 13.81 13.97
C ALA A 99 -9.99 14.32 15.32
N ARG A 100 -11.31 14.31 15.52
CA ARG A 100 -11.93 14.62 16.78
C ARG A 100 -13.02 13.62 17.10
N LEU A 101 -13.03 13.10 18.32
CA LEU A 101 -14.13 12.32 18.88
C LEU A 101 -14.95 13.21 19.80
N LEU A 102 -16.26 13.24 19.60
CA LEU A 102 -17.19 13.97 20.45
C LEU A 102 -18.25 13.04 21.01
N ALA A 103 -18.60 13.23 22.27
CA ALA A 103 -19.69 12.53 22.93
C ALA A 103 -20.77 13.51 23.39
N PHE A 104 -22.02 13.08 23.30
CA PHE A 104 -23.19 13.89 23.63
C PHE A 104 -24.22 13.05 24.40
N GLY A 105 -24.92 13.67 25.34
CA GLY A 105 -26.11 13.08 25.95
C GLY A 105 -27.32 13.15 25.02
N VAL A 106 -28.41 12.49 25.39
CA VAL A 106 -29.67 12.41 24.62
C VAL A 106 -30.28 13.77 24.26
N ASP A 107 -29.99 14.82 25.05
CA ASP A 107 -30.44 16.20 24.83
C ASP A 107 -29.50 17.01 23.92
N GLY A 108 -28.41 16.41 23.45
CA GLY A 108 -27.37 17.07 22.66
C GLY A 108 -26.34 17.84 23.47
N ARG A 109 -26.38 17.76 24.81
CA ARG A 109 -25.32 18.33 25.65
C ARG A 109 -24.01 17.57 25.42
N LYS A 110 -22.95 18.30 25.10
CA LYS A 110 -21.60 17.73 24.94
C LYS A 110 -21.10 17.20 26.29
N LEU A 111 -20.71 15.92 26.31
CA LEU A 111 -20.14 15.22 27.47
C LEU A 111 -18.61 15.23 27.42
N LEU A 112 -18.04 15.01 26.23
CA LEU A 112 -16.60 14.89 26.01
C LEU A 112 -16.23 15.40 24.62
N GLU A 113 -15.02 15.96 24.50
CA GLU A 113 -14.38 16.27 23.23
C GLU A 113 -12.89 15.92 23.32
N ARG A 114 -12.40 15.11 22.39
CA ARG A 114 -10.98 14.75 22.30
C ARG A 114 -10.50 14.89 20.87
N GLU A 115 -9.56 15.81 20.66
CA GLU A 115 -8.83 15.95 19.40
C GLU A 115 -7.57 15.08 19.39
N PHE A 116 -7.24 14.57 18.21
CA PHE A 116 -6.09 13.72 17.94
C PHE A 116 -5.23 14.33 16.83
N SER A 117 -3.91 14.23 16.98
CA SER A 117 -2.92 14.51 15.93
C SER A 117 -2.66 13.27 15.08
N ALA A 118 -3.73 12.53 14.75
CA ALA A 118 -3.76 11.36 13.90
C ALA A 118 -5.17 11.20 13.31
N ASN A 119 -5.29 10.55 12.14
CA ASN A 119 -6.60 10.17 11.62
C ASN A 119 -7.21 9.10 12.52
N MET A 120 -8.51 9.18 12.79
CA MET A 120 -9.26 8.16 13.50
C MET A 120 -9.82 7.13 12.51
N ALA A 121 -9.61 5.85 12.77
CA ALA A 121 -9.98 4.78 11.85
C ALA A 121 -11.34 4.14 12.17
N SER A 122 -11.61 3.86 13.45
CA SER A 122 -12.92 3.36 13.91
C SER A 122 -13.17 3.74 15.37
N SER A 123 -14.44 3.71 15.76
CA SER A 123 -14.88 3.98 17.13
C SER A 123 -15.91 2.95 17.61
N GLY A 124 -16.24 2.99 18.90
CA GLY A 124 -17.25 2.15 19.51
C GLY A 124 -17.79 2.76 20.80
N LEU A 125 -19.02 2.41 21.15
CA LEU A 125 -19.75 2.90 22.32
C LEU A 125 -20.39 1.70 23.03
N SER A 126 -20.31 1.67 24.36
CA SER A 126 -21.01 0.66 25.17
C SER A 126 -22.53 0.86 25.11
N ASP A 127 -23.30 -0.23 25.20
CA ASP A 127 -24.77 -0.16 25.15
C ASP A 127 -25.37 0.70 26.27
N ASP A 128 -24.69 0.81 27.41
CA ASP A 128 -25.07 1.67 28.54
C ASP A 128 -24.67 3.15 28.37
N GLY A 129 -24.03 3.51 27.26
CA GLY A 129 -23.64 4.88 26.93
C GLY A 129 -22.45 5.42 27.74
N ARG A 130 -21.87 4.64 28.65
CA ARG A 130 -20.86 5.14 29.58
C ARG A 130 -19.45 5.14 29.00
N PHE A 131 -19.09 4.16 28.18
CA PHE A 131 -17.72 3.97 27.71
C PHE A 131 -17.63 4.10 26.20
N ALA A 132 -16.61 4.82 25.74
CA ALA A 132 -16.27 4.89 24.33
C ALA A 132 -14.85 4.40 24.10
N ILE A 133 -14.60 3.84 22.92
CA ILE A 133 -13.25 3.56 22.43
C ILE A 133 -13.08 4.14 21.04
N CYS A 134 -11.87 4.58 20.72
CA CYS A 134 -11.48 4.80 19.33
C CYS A 134 -10.06 4.31 19.05
N GLN A 135 -9.78 4.08 17.78
CA GLN A 135 -8.44 3.73 17.30
C GLN A 135 -7.93 4.76 16.29
N THR A 136 -6.66 5.12 16.40
CA THR A 136 -5.98 6.08 15.51
C THR A 136 -5.02 5.38 14.56
N ALA A 137 -4.85 5.95 13.37
CA ALA A 137 -3.94 5.47 12.34
C ALA A 137 -2.47 5.87 12.62
N ASN A 138 -1.57 5.39 11.77
CA ASN A 138 -0.16 5.78 11.80
C ASN A 138 0.00 7.29 11.57
N ALA A 139 0.67 7.96 12.50
CA ALA A 139 0.98 9.39 12.45
C ALA A 139 2.42 9.60 12.96
N PRO A 140 3.43 9.46 12.09
CA PRO A 140 4.84 9.50 12.51
C PRO A 140 5.19 10.73 13.34
N GLY A 141 5.74 10.50 14.54
CA GLY A 141 6.14 11.57 15.48
C GLY A 141 5.01 12.09 16.38
N SER A 142 3.79 11.58 16.24
CA SER A 142 2.65 11.92 17.10
C SER A 142 2.53 10.96 18.28
N PRO A 143 2.18 11.43 19.49
CA PRO A 143 1.80 10.56 20.59
C PRO A 143 0.49 9.80 20.31
N ASP A 144 -0.30 10.22 19.31
CA ASP A 144 -1.56 9.57 18.94
C ASP A 144 -1.37 8.52 17.83
N SER A 145 -0.14 8.17 17.46
CA SER A 145 0.13 7.22 16.37
C SER A 145 -0.17 5.77 16.78
N CYS A 146 -1.03 5.08 16.03
CA CYS A 146 -1.33 3.64 16.19
C CYS A 146 -1.77 3.27 17.62
N ARG A 147 -2.77 3.98 18.17
CA ARG A 147 -3.24 3.76 19.55
C ARG A 147 -4.72 3.43 19.63
N TYR A 148 -5.09 2.78 20.72
CA TYR A 148 -6.45 2.74 21.23
C TYR A 148 -6.60 3.75 22.36
N PHE A 149 -7.76 4.40 22.44
CA PHE A 149 -8.14 5.33 23.50
C PHE A 149 -9.48 4.91 24.08
N LEU A 150 -9.52 4.59 25.37
CA LEU A 150 -10.74 4.23 26.10
C LEU A 150 -11.14 5.39 27.00
N LEU A 151 -12.42 5.78 26.97
CA LEU A 151 -12.93 6.98 27.63
C LEU A 151 -14.16 6.67 28.50
N ASP A 152 -14.27 7.35 29.64
CA ASP A 152 -15.47 7.37 30.51
C ASP A 152 -16.26 8.64 30.20
N LEU A 153 -17.39 8.48 29.51
CA LEU A 153 -18.25 9.58 29.05
C LEU A 153 -19.05 10.21 30.19
N GLU A 154 -19.35 9.44 31.25
CA GLU A 154 -20.03 9.96 32.44
C GLU A 154 -19.13 10.94 33.19
N LYS A 155 -17.83 10.61 33.28
CA LYS A 155 -16.82 11.49 33.89
C LYS A 155 -16.25 12.55 32.94
N GLY A 156 -16.37 12.32 31.63
CA GLY A 156 -15.82 13.22 30.61
C GLY A 156 -14.29 13.14 30.51
N GLU A 157 -13.69 11.98 30.76
CA GLU A 157 -12.23 11.80 30.77
C GLU A 157 -11.75 10.56 30.01
N GLU A 158 -10.49 10.59 29.56
CA GLU A 158 -9.79 9.41 29.04
C GLU A 158 -9.41 8.50 30.22
N ILE A 159 -9.79 7.22 30.16
CA ILE A 159 -9.42 6.22 31.15
C ILE A 159 -7.97 5.79 30.93
N THR A 160 -7.67 5.39 29.69
CA THR A 160 -6.34 4.90 29.31
C THR A 160 -6.18 4.95 27.79
N SER A 161 -4.92 4.87 27.35
CA SER A 161 -4.58 4.59 25.97
C SER A 161 -3.41 3.63 25.89
N TRP A 162 -3.38 2.81 24.83
CA TRP A 162 -2.32 1.83 24.61
C TRP A 162 -2.01 1.64 23.13
N GLU A 163 -0.86 1.04 22.84
CA GLU A 163 -0.42 0.77 21.46
C GLU A 163 -1.18 -0.41 20.85
N GLN A 164 -1.43 -0.34 19.54
CA GLN A 164 -2.13 -1.38 18.79
C GLN A 164 -1.26 -2.63 18.57
N GLU A 165 -1.26 -3.56 19.51
CA GLU A 165 -0.54 -4.84 19.38
C GLU A 165 -1.22 -5.84 18.43
N THR A 166 -2.54 -5.78 18.29
CA THR A 166 -3.36 -6.74 17.52
C THR A 166 -3.54 -6.35 16.05
N GLY A 167 -2.95 -5.22 15.64
CA GLY A 167 -3.34 -4.51 14.42
C GLY A 167 -4.70 -3.82 14.58
N TRP A 168 -5.33 -3.44 13.47
CA TRP A 168 -6.60 -2.71 13.50
C TRP A 168 -7.76 -3.62 13.93
N ALA A 169 -8.63 -3.07 14.77
CA ALA A 169 -9.87 -3.71 15.18
C ALA A 169 -11.01 -3.33 14.22
N ASP A 170 -11.86 -4.31 13.94
CA ASP A 170 -13.06 -4.17 13.11
C ASP A 170 -14.32 -3.99 13.97
N GLY A 171 -14.23 -4.26 15.28
CA GLY A 171 -15.35 -4.12 16.21
C GLY A 171 -14.94 -4.17 17.67
N TYR A 172 -15.86 -3.73 18.52
CA TYR A 172 -15.68 -3.54 19.95
C TYR A 172 -16.88 -4.08 20.72
N GLU A 173 -16.62 -4.83 21.79
CA GLU A 173 -17.65 -5.32 22.71
C GLU A 173 -17.25 -4.95 24.14
N PHE A 174 -18.16 -4.30 24.86
CA PHE A 174 -17.92 -3.81 26.22
C PHE A 174 -18.53 -4.75 27.25
N ASP A 175 -17.74 -5.10 28.26
CA ASP A 175 -18.20 -5.72 29.49
C ASP A 175 -17.96 -4.71 30.62
N SER A 176 -18.89 -3.75 30.73
CA SER A 176 -18.85 -2.66 31.72
C SER A 176 -18.80 -3.18 33.16
N VAL A 177 -19.33 -4.38 33.42
CA VAL A 177 -19.40 -4.96 34.77
C VAL A 177 -18.04 -5.47 35.21
N ASN A 178 -17.31 -6.14 34.32
CA ASN A 178 -15.98 -6.67 34.62
C ASN A 178 -14.84 -5.75 34.16
N GLU A 179 -15.16 -4.53 33.71
CA GLU A 179 -14.20 -3.54 33.20
C GLU A 179 -13.30 -4.11 32.10
N ARG A 180 -13.93 -4.74 31.10
CA ARG A 180 -13.25 -5.37 29.96
C ARG A 180 -13.80 -4.86 28.64
N ILE A 181 -12.92 -4.85 27.66
CA ILE A 181 -13.27 -4.62 26.26
C ILE A 181 -12.70 -5.74 25.40
N TYR A 182 -13.50 -6.24 24.47
CA TYR A 182 -13.09 -7.23 23.49
C TYR A 182 -12.96 -6.57 22.12
N LEU A 183 -11.78 -6.68 21.53
CA LEU A 183 -11.49 -6.25 20.18
C LEU A 183 -11.71 -7.43 19.23
N SER A 184 -12.52 -7.23 18.19
CA SER A 184 -12.74 -8.25 17.15
C SER A 184 -12.03 -7.90 15.85
N LYS A 185 -11.50 -8.91 15.17
CA LYS A 185 -10.89 -8.80 13.84
C LYS A 185 -11.55 -9.75 12.84
N GLU A 186 -11.50 -9.41 11.56
CA GLU A 186 -11.95 -10.25 10.45
C GLU A 186 -11.32 -11.65 10.56
N GLY A 187 -12.15 -12.70 10.58
CA GLY A 187 -11.71 -14.09 10.81
C GLY A 187 -11.98 -14.70 12.19
N LYS A 188 -12.74 -14.01 13.07
CA LYS A 188 -13.17 -14.46 14.42
C LYS A 188 -12.13 -14.38 15.53
N ASP A 189 -10.98 -13.74 15.30
CA ASP A 189 -10.07 -13.44 16.39
C ASP A 189 -10.70 -12.39 17.32
N ARG A 190 -10.83 -12.74 18.61
CA ARG A 190 -11.39 -11.90 19.67
C ARG A 190 -10.38 -11.80 20.80
N VAL A 191 -9.96 -10.58 21.12
CA VAL A 191 -8.90 -10.32 22.10
C VAL A 191 -9.43 -9.42 23.21
N ALA A 192 -9.27 -9.87 24.46
CA ALA A 192 -9.75 -9.16 25.63
C ALA A 192 -8.67 -8.23 26.21
N TYR A 193 -9.06 -7.01 26.54
CA TYR A 193 -8.27 -6.04 27.29
C TYR A 193 -9.04 -5.61 28.54
N GLY A 194 -8.32 -5.36 29.63
CA GLY A 194 -8.86 -4.63 30.77
C GLY A 194 -8.94 -3.13 30.47
N PHE A 195 -9.73 -2.40 31.26
CA PHE A 195 -9.81 -0.94 31.19
C PHE A 195 -8.51 -0.23 31.59
N ASP A 196 -7.52 -0.97 32.10
CA ASP A 196 -6.15 -0.48 32.31
C ASP A 196 -5.30 -0.55 31.03
N GLY A 197 -5.87 -1.03 29.91
CA GLY A 197 -5.21 -1.15 28.61
C GLY A 197 -4.33 -2.39 28.47
N LYS A 198 -4.37 -3.33 29.43
CA LYS A 198 -3.59 -4.57 29.36
C LYS A 198 -4.39 -5.71 28.76
N MET A 199 -3.77 -6.43 27.83
CA MET A 199 -4.33 -7.65 27.27
C MET A 199 -4.45 -8.74 28.36
N VAL A 200 -5.63 -9.36 28.47
CA VAL A 200 -5.95 -10.30 29.56
C VAL A 200 -5.14 -11.60 29.47
N ASP A 201 -4.97 -12.16 28.27
CA ASP A 201 -4.15 -13.36 28.01
C ASP A 201 -3.13 -13.10 26.89
N ARG A 202 -2.18 -12.21 27.18
CA ARG A 202 -1.14 -11.82 26.20
C ARG A 202 -0.27 -13.00 25.78
N GLU A 203 0.12 -13.87 26.71
CA GLU A 203 0.97 -15.02 26.41
C GLU A 203 0.25 -16.10 25.59
N GLY A 204 -1.01 -16.41 25.90
CA GLY A 204 -1.82 -17.33 25.10
C GLY A 204 -2.08 -16.79 23.70
N TRP A 205 -2.38 -15.50 23.58
CA TRP A 205 -2.53 -14.82 22.29
C TRP A 205 -1.23 -14.87 21.47
N GLN A 206 -0.09 -14.47 22.05
CA GLN A 206 1.21 -14.53 21.38
C GLN A 206 1.54 -15.94 20.90
N ARG A 207 1.34 -16.96 21.74
CA ARG A 207 1.56 -18.37 21.35
C ARG A 207 0.72 -18.77 20.14
N THR A 208 -0.55 -18.36 20.10
CA THR A 208 -1.46 -18.66 18.99
C THR A 208 -0.99 -17.96 17.70
N ARG A 209 -0.59 -16.69 17.79
CA ARG A 209 -0.11 -15.92 16.62
C ARG A 209 1.25 -16.42 16.11
N ILE A 210 2.16 -16.79 17.02
CA ILE A 210 3.43 -17.43 16.66
C ILE A 210 3.15 -18.75 15.92
N ALA A 211 2.27 -19.60 16.45
CA ALA A 211 1.92 -20.87 15.81
C ALA A 211 1.27 -20.69 14.42
N ALA A 212 0.57 -19.58 14.21
CA ALA A 212 -0.01 -19.21 12.92
C ALA A 212 0.99 -18.57 11.94
N GLY A 213 2.26 -18.38 12.33
CA GLY A 213 3.28 -17.78 11.46
C GLY A 213 3.18 -16.25 11.34
N ASP A 214 2.59 -15.56 12.32
CA ASP A 214 2.51 -14.10 12.29
C ASP A 214 3.89 -13.45 12.49
N LEU A 215 4.55 -13.11 11.38
CA LEU A 215 5.90 -12.51 11.39
C LEU A 215 5.98 -11.19 12.15
N GLY A 216 4.88 -10.43 12.26
CA GLY A 216 4.83 -9.20 13.02
C GLY A 216 4.92 -9.48 14.52
N VAL A 217 4.07 -10.40 15.01
CA VAL A 217 4.06 -10.81 16.41
C VAL A 217 5.36 -11.52 16.80
N ILE A 218 5.87 -12.42 15.95
CA ILE A 218 7.15 -13.12 16.20
C ILE A 218 8.27 -12.10 16.40
N ARG A 219 8.36 -11.06 15.55
CA ARG A 219 9.38 -10.01 15.67
C ARG A 219 9.23 -9.24 16.97
N SER A 220 8.01 -8.80 17.30
CA SER A 220 7.74 -8.05 18.54
C SER A 220 8.13 -8.85 19.78
N VAL A 221 7.81 -10.16 19.81
CA VAL A 221 8.19 -11.05 20.91
C VAL A 221 9.71 -11.17 21.02
N LEU A 222 10.43 -11.36 19.91
CA LEU A 222 11.89 -11.42 19.89
C LEU A 222 12.55 -10.13 20.40
N GLU A 223 12.02 -8.98 20.03
CA GLU A 223 12.49 -7.68 20.51
C GLU A 223 12.25 -7.50 22.03
N GLY A 224 11.13 -8.02 22.54
CA GLY A 224 10.80 -7.96 23.96
C GLY A 224 11.61 -8.89 24.87
N VAL A 225 11.97 -10.10 24.40
CA VAL A 225 12.75 -11.06 25.21
C VAL A 225 14.26 -10.84 25.16
N GLY A 226 14.77 -10.12 24.15
CA GLY A 226 16.18 -9.83 23.97
C GLY A 226 17.05 -11.11 24.01
N HIS A 227 18.03 -11.15 24.92
CA HIS A 227 18.95 -12.29 25.07
C HIS A 227 18.39 -13.44 25.94
N SER A 228 17.18 -13.33 26.49
CA SER A 228 16.60 -14.33 27.42
C SER A 228 15.58 -15.26 26.74
N LEU A 229 15.86 -15.68 25.51
CA LEU A 229 14.98 -16.57 24.74
C LEU A 229 15.02 -18.00 25.33
N THR A 230 13.91 -18.46 25.89
CA THR A 230 13.78 -19.84 26.41
C THR A 230 13.79 -20.86 25.28
N HIS A 231 14.20 -22.09 25.58
CA HIS A 231 14.21 -23.18 24.59
C HIS A 231 12.80 -23.44 24.01
N ASP A 232 11.77 -23.44 24.86
CA ASP A 232 10.39 -23.69 24.43
C ASP A 232 9.86 -22.59 23.51
N LEU A 233 10.13 -21.32 23.85
CA LEU A 233 9.70 -20.18 23.03
C LEU A 233 10.46 -20.16 21.69
N ARG A 234 11.77 -20.47 21.72
CA ARG A 234 12.56 -20.65 20.50
C ARG A 234 11.93 -21.70 19.60
N THR A 235 11.66 -22.90 20.13
CA THR A 235 11.04 -24.00 19.38
C THR A 235 9.69 -23.60 18.78
N ALA A 236 8.84 -22.91 19.55
CA ALA A 236 7.56 -22.41 19.04
C ALA A 236 7.73 -21.40 17.90
N ILE A 237 8.69 -20.48 18.01
CA ILE A 237 8.99 -19.50 16.94
C ILE A 237 9.48 -20.21 15.68
N PHE A 238 10.40 -21.17 15.80
CA PHE A 238 10.87 -21.93 14.64
C PHE A 238 9.72 -22.67 13.93
N ALA A 239 8.82 -23.32 14.68
CA ALA A 239 7.64 -23.96 14.11
C ALA A 239 6.72 -22.94 13.41
N GLY A 240 6.54 -21.74 13.98
CA GLY A 240 5.81 -20.65 13.34
C GLY A 240 6.45 -20.17 12.03
N LEU A 241 7.79 -20.07 11.98
CA LEU A 241 8.53 -19.71 10.77
C LEU A 241 8.41 -20.78 9.69
N ASP A 242 8.36 -22.07 10.07
CA ASP A 242 8.15 -23.17 9.14
C ASP A 242 6.77 -23.08 8.46
N VAL A 243 5.71 -22.71 9.21
CA VAL A 243 4.37 -22.44 8.63
C VAL A 243 4.44 -21.36 7.55
N VAL A 244 5.22 -20.29 7.76
CA VAL A 244 5.38 -19.23 6.75
C VAL A 244 6.21 -19.70 5.56
N ALA A 245 7.24 -20.50 5.80
CA ALA A 245 8.09 -21.05 4.73
C ALA A 245 7.32 -21.97 3.78
N GLU A 246 6.25 -22.62 4.27
CA GLU A 246 5.36 -23.48 3.47
C GLU A 246 4.19 -22.73 2.81
N SER A 247 4.02 -21.43 3.09
CA SER A 247 2.94 -20.62 2.50
C SER A 247 3.23 -20.24 1.04
N ASP A 248 2.20 -19.92 0.24
CA ASP A 248 2.39 -19.48 -1.15
C ASP A 248 2.99 -18.07 -1.29
N ASP A 249 3.13 -17.32 -0.18
CA ASP A 249 3.69 -15.97 -0.19
C ASP A 249 5.22 -15.99 -0.11
N ILE A 250 5.83 -16.00 -1.30
CA ILE A 250 7.29 -15.97 -1.53
C ILE A 250 7.99 -14.85 -0.73
N TRP A 251 7.36 -13.68 -0.55
CA TRP A 251 7.97 -12.58 0.20
C TRP A 251 7.99 -12.84 1.71
N SER A 252 6.93 -13.43 2.23
CA SER A 252 6.89 -13.84 3.63
C SER A 252 7.83 -15.00 3.90
N GLN A 253 7.99 -15.94 2.96
CA GLN A 253 9.00 -17.02 3.06
C GLN A 253 10.42 -16.45 3.23
N ALA A 254 10.83 -15.52 2.36
CA ALA A 254 12.16 -14.92 2.45
C ALA A 254 12.38 -14.18 3.78
N LYS A 255 11.37 -13.44 4.27
CA LYS A 255 11.42 -12.75 5.57
C LYS A 255 11.50 -13.74 6.73
N ALA A 256 10.78 -14.86 6.67
CA ALA A 256 10.82 -15.91 7.68
C ALA A 256 12.21 -16.56 7.75
N LEU A 257 12.79 -16.93 6.60
CA LEU A 257 14.14 -17.49 6.49
C LEU A 257 15.21 -16.50 6.96
N ARG A 258 15.05 -15.22 6.63
CA ARG A 258 15.90 -14.16 7.20
C ARG A 258 15.83 -14.17 8.71
N LEU A 259 14.64 -14.15 9.31
CA LEU A 259 14.46 -14.09 10.76
C LEU A 259 15.05 -15.34 11.44
N ARG A 260 14.87 -16.52 10.82
CA ARG A 260 15.49 -17.78 11.22
C ARG A 260 17.01 -17.68 11.28
N GLY A 261 17.63 -17.14 10.22
CA GLY A 261 19.07 -16.93 10.16
C GLY A 261 19.57 -15.94 11.22
N GLU A 262 18.82 -14.89 11.51
CA GLU A 262 19.13 -13.93 12.58
C GLU A 262 19.11 -14.60 13.96
N MET A 263 18.16 -15.51 14.21
CA MET A 263 18.10 -16.29 15.45
C MET A 263 19.27 -17.27 15.60
N HIS A 264 19.62 -18.00 14.54
CA HIS A 264 20.79 -18.87 14.54
C HIS A 264 22.10 -18.09 14.75
N GLU A 265 22.24 -16.93 14.09
CA GLU A 265 23.40 -16.05 14.26
C GLU A 265 23.55 -15.59 15.73
N GLN A 266 22.44 -15.19 16.37
CA GLN A 266 22.44 -14.80 17.77
C GLN A 266 22.76 -15.95 18.73
N ALA A 267 22.36 -17.18 18.39
CA ALA A 267 22.67 -18.39 19.16
C ALA A 267 24.11 -18.89 18.94
N GLY A 268 24.87 -18.31 18.00
CA GLY A 268 26.21 -18.78 17.64
C GLY A 268 26.22 -20.03 16.74
N GLU A 269 25.07 -20.40 16.18
CA GLU A 269 24.88 -21.52 15.27
C GLU A 269 25.18 -21.07 13.85
N VAL A 270 26.47 -20.94 13.55
CA VAL A 270 26.95 -20.19 12.38
C VAL A 270 26.58 -20.88 11.06
N ASP A 271 26.65 -22.21 11.00
CA ASP A 271 26.38 -22.97 9.77
C ASP A 271 24.89 -22.91 9.41
N GLU A 272 24.01 -23.04 10.42
CA GLU A 272 22.56 -22.92 10.27
C GLU A 272 22.13 -21.50 9.91
N ALA A 273 22.81 -20.49 10.45
CA ALA A 273 22.59 -19.08 10.09
C ALA A 273 22.94 -18.82 8.62
N ILE A 274 24.10 -19.34 8.17
CA ILE A 274 24.53 -19.25 6.77
C ILE A 274 23.50 -19.91 5.85
N ALA A 275 23.10 -21.15 6.14
CA ALA A 275 22.13 -21.88 5.33
C ALA A 275 20.79 -21.12 5.21
N SER A 276 20.29 -20.59 6.33
CA SER A 276 19.04 -19.82 6.35
C SER A 276 19.13 -18.52 5.54
N TYR A 277 20.26 -17.81 5.62
CA TYR A 277 20.48 -16.60 4.83
C TYR A 277 20.67 -16.87 3.34
N GLU A 278 21.31 -17.97 2.97
CA GLU A 278 21.44 -18.40 1.57
C GLU A 278 20.08 -18.73 0.96
N GLN A 279 19.25 -19.49 1.69
CA GLN A 279 17.86 -19.75 1.28
C GLN A 279 17.05 -18.46 1.17
N ALA A 280 17.15 -17.56 2.14
CA ALA A 280 16.46 -16.27 2.10
C ALA A 280 16.88 -15.42 0.87
N LEU A 281 18.17 -15.40 0.52
CA LEU A 281 18.70 -14.66 -0.64
C LEU A 281 18.41 -15.33 -1.98
N ALA A 282 18.22 -16.66 -2.00
CA ALA A 282 17.79 -17.38 -3.19
C ALA A 282 16.34 -17.00 -3.56
N ILE A 283 15.50 -16.73 -2.55
CA ILE A 283 14.12 -16.29 -2.74
C ILE A 283 14.05 -14.78 -3.01
N ASP A 284 14.64 -13.97 -2.12
CA ASP A 284 14.71 -12.51 -2.26
C ASP A 284 16.16 -12.03 -2.10
N PRO A 285 16.86 -11.75 -3.22
CA PRO A 285 18.22 -11.21 -3.21
C PRO A 285 18.38 -9.86 -2.52
N GLN A 286 17.28 -9.20 -2.13
CA GLN A 286 17.24 -7.91 -1.42
C GLN A 286 16.69 -8.01 0.00
N VAL A 287 16.53 -9.20 0.56
CA VAL A 287 16.01 -9.41 1.92
C VAL A 287 16.89 -8.78 3.02
N GLY A 288 18.08 -8.29 2.67
CA GLY A 288 18.91 -7.42 3.52
C GLY A 288 20.02 -8.14 4.29
N VAL A 289 20.24 -9.43 4.04
CA VAL A 289 21.20 -10.26 4.81
C VAL A 289 22.54 -10.51 4.11
N SER A 290 22.74 -10.06 2.87
CA SER A 290 23.96 -10.37 2.10
C SER A 290 25.25 -9.95 2.81
N ARG A 291 25.25 -8.80 3.51
CA ARG A 291 26.42 -8.34 4.27
C ARG A 291 26.67 -9.19 5.52
N ARG A 292 25.60 -9.63 6.21
CA ARG A 292 25.68 -10.53 7.37
C ARG A 292 26.24 -11.88 6.97
N LEU A 293 25.66 -12.50 5.93
CA LEU A 293 26.12 -13.76 5.34
C LEU A 293 27.62 -13.70 5.00
N GLY A 294 28.05 -12.68 4.26
CA GLY A 294 29.44 -12.53 3.87
C GLY A 294 30.41 -12.31 5.06
N LYS A 295 29.93 -11.80 6.20
CA LYS A 295 30.73 -11.71 7.44
C LYS A 295 30.88 -13.10 8.07
N LEU A 296 29.79 -13.85 8.18
CA LEU A 296 29.78 -15.20 8.78
C LEU A 296 30.64 -16.19 7.97
N GLN A 297 30.52 -16.19 6.64
CA GLN A 297 31.33 -17.06 5.75
C GLN A 297 32.85 -16.78 5.86
N ARG A 298 33.23 -15.52 6.15
CA ARG A 298 34.64 -15.15 6.38
C ARG A 298 35.16 -15.60 7.74
N SER A 299 34.31 -15.69 8.76
CA SER A 299 34.69 -16.19 10.08
C SER A 299 34.80 -17.72 10.14
N THR A 300 34.12 -18.46 9.26
CA THR A 300 34.16 -19.93 9.21
C THR A 300 35.22 -20.50 8.27
N SER A 301 35.77 -19.70 7.35
CA SER A 301 36.83 -20.14 6.43
C SER A 301 38.24 -19.84 6.97
N PRO A 302 39.18 -20.81 7.00
CA PRO A 302 40.59 -20.50 7.19
C PRO A 302 41.08 -19.64 6.01
N VAL A 303 41.79 -18.56 6.31
CA VAL A 303 42.29 -17.60 5.31
C VAL A 303 43.18 -18.31 4.29
N SER A 304 42.63 -18.63 3.12
CA SER A 304 43.42 -18.94 1.93
C SER A 304 43.58 -17.65 1.11
N LYS A 305 44.83 -17.29 0.84
CA LYS A 305 45.18 -16.15 -0.02
C LYS A 305 44.64 -16.41 -1.43
N LYS A 306 43.53 -15.77 -1.79
CA LYS A 306 43.08 -15.77 -3.19
C LYS A 306 43.98 -14.90 -4.04
N ALA A 307 44.49 -15.49 -5.11
CA ALA A 307 45.15 -14.83 -6.22
C ALA A 307 44.24 -13.74 -6.81
N ARG A 308 44.84 -12.65 -7.27
CA ARG A 308 44.17 -11.52 -7.92
C ARG A 308 43.57 -11.98 -9.26
N THR A 309 42.33 -12.42 -9.24
CA THR A 309 41.46 -12.38 -10.43
C THR A 309 41.01 -10.94 -10.69
N ALA A 310 40.79 -10.61 -11.96
CA ALA A 310 40.37 -9.27 -12.39
C ALA A 310 39.12 -8.83 -11.59
N LYS A 311 39.11 -7.56 -11.14
CA LYS A 311 37.97 -7.01 -10.39
C LYS A 311 36.77 -6.87 -11.34
N VAL A 312 35.93 -7.90 -11.38
CA VAL A 312 34.57 -7.87 -11.94
C VAL A 312 33.83 -6.66 -11.35
N SER A 313 33.20 -5.86 -12.21
CA SER A 313 32.51 -4.63 -11.81
C SER A 313 31.36 -4.94 -10.85
N ARG A 314 30.96 -3.98 -10.00
CA ARG A 314 29.78 -4.16 -9.12
C ARG A 314 28.52 -4.40 -9.96
N PHE A 315 28.40 -3.72 -11.08
CA PHE A 315 27.25 -3.81 -11.98
C PHE A 315 27.25 -5.11 -12.76
N GLU A 316 28.43 -5.58 -13.19
CA GLU A 316 28.61 -6.89 -13.82
C GLU A 316 28.12 -8.02 -12.89
N LYS A 317 28.47 -7.97 -11.60
CA LYS A 317 27.93 -8.91 -10.60
C LYS A 317 26.43 -8.79 -10.38
N GLN A 318 25.87 -7.58 -10.50
CA GLN A 318 24.44 -7.35 -10.34
C GLN A 318 23.65 -7.91 -11.52
N ALA A 319 24.16 -7.72 -12.73
CA ALA A 319 23.62 -8.27 -13.96
C ALA A 319 23.68 -9.81 -13.95
N GLU A 320 24.84 -10.39 -13.61
CA GLU A 320 25.04 -11.83 -13.46
C GLU A 320 24.04 -12.44 -12.46
N ARG A 321 23.83 -11.78 -11.31
CA ARG A 321 22.87 -12.24 -10.29
C ARG A 321 21.42 -12.24 -10.80
N LEU A 322 21.06 -11.29 -11.67
CA LEU A 322 19.73 -11.26 -12.27
C LEU A 322 19.61 -12.14 -13.51
N GLY A 323 20.72 -12.67 -14.03
CA GLY A 323 20.72 -13.38 -15.32
C GLY A 323 20.46 -12.46 -16.52
N ILE A 324 20.84 -11.17 -16.44
CA ILE A 324 20.73 -10.20 -17.53
C ILE A 324 22.12 -9.86 -18.10
N GLU A 325 22.14 -9.29 -19.30
CA GLU A 325 23.39 -8.87 -19.93
C GLU A 325 23.99 -7.65 -19.22
N HIS A 326 25.32 -7.58 -19.15
CA HIS A 326 26.07 -6.42 -18.67
C HIS A 326 26.78 -5.76 -19.83
N GLU A 327 26.53 -4.48 -20.03
CA GLU A 327 27.13 -3.67 -21.07
C GLU A 327 27.88 -2.49 -20.46
N VAL A 328 28.92 -2.03 -21.15
CA VAL A 328 29.66 -0.83 -20.77
C VAL A 328 29.48 0.21 -21.87
N VAL A 329 28.86 1.33 -21.52
CA VAL A 329 28.63 2.45 -22.44
C VAL A 329 29.54 3.61 -22.03
N MET A 330 30.38 4.04 -22.97
CA MET A 330 31.31 5.14 -22.75
C MET A 330 30.64 6.47 -23.12
N LEU A 331 30.50 7.39 -22.17
CA LEU A 331 29.90 8.71 -22.37
C LEU A 331 30.82 9.81 -21.85
N GLU A 332 30.76 11.01 -22.45
CA GLU A 332 31.49 12.16 -21.94
C GLU A 332 30.74 12.75 -20.74
N GLN A 333 31.45 12.89 -19.61
CA GLN A 333 30.89 13.45 -18.38
C GLN A 333 31.08 14.97 -18.35
N GLY A 334 29.98 15.70 -18.24
CA GLY A 334 29.94 17.14 -17.99
C GLY A 334 30.00 17.48 -16.50
N LEU A 335 29.74 18.75 -16.20
CA LEU A 335 29.51 19.20 -14.82
C LEU A 335 28.13 18.71 -14.34
N ASN A 336 27.90 18.69 -13.03
CA ASN A 336 26.58 18.43 -12.43
C ASN A 336 25.86 17.12 -12.84
N LYS A 337 26.63 16.04 -13.11
CA LYS A 337 26.09 14.74 -13.57
C LYS A 337 25.37 14.79 -14.93
N GLU A 338 25.71 15.77 -15.76
CA GLU A 338 25.27 15.77 -17.16
C GLU A 338 26.19 14.92 -18.03
N TRP A 339 25.64 14.36 -19.10
CA TRP A 339 26.34 13.43 -19.99
C TRP A 339 26.01 13.72 -21.46
N ARG A 340 26.92 13.34 -22.35
CA ARG A 340 26.68 13.32 -23.80
C ARG A 340 27.41 12.17 -24.48
N MET A 341 26.83 11.65 -25.56
CA MET A 341 27.45 10.58 -26.36
C MET A 341 28.63 11.08 -27.19
N GLN A 342 28.53 12.29 -27.76
CA GLN A 342 29.55 12.85 -28.66
C GLN A 342 29.82 14.32 -28.33
N PRO A 343 31.02 14.86 -28.60
CA PRO A 343 31.39 16.24 -28.28
C PRO A 343 30.49 17.33 -28.90
N SER A 344 29.86 17.04 -30.04
CA SER A 344 28.93 17.95 -30.72
C SER A 344 27.50 17.89 -30.15
N GLY A 345 27.20 16.95 -29.26
CA GLY A 345 25.89 16.78 -28.63
C GLY A 345 25.65 17.73 -27.47
N ALA A 346 24.36 17.95 -27.16
CA ALA A 346 23.95 18.66 -25.95
C ALA A 346 24.24 17.83 -24.69
N MET A 347 24.54 18.51 -23.59
CA MET A 347 24.61 17.88 -22.27
C MET A 347 23.19 17.55 -21.80
N THR A 348 22.96 16.32 -21.35
CA THR A 348 21.65 15.80 -20.96
C THR A 348 21.73 14.90 -19.73
N ALA A 349 20.59 14.40 -19.25
CA ALA A 349 20.56 13.32 -18.26
C ALA A 349 21.23 12.04 -18.81
N VAL A 350 21.73 11.19 -17.92
CA VAL A 350 22.54 10.02 -18.32
C VAL A 350 21.75 9.04 -19.20
N GLU A 351 20.46 8.88 -18.93
CA GLU A 351 19.55 8.00 -19.65
C GLU A 351 19.32 8.52 -21.08
N VAL A 352 19.22 9.83 -21.26
CA VAL A 352 19.07 10.46 -22.59
C VAL A 352 20.35 10.30 -23.40
N ALA A 353 21.52 10.51 -22.77
CA ALA A 353 22.81 10.30 -23.43
C ALA A 353 23.05 8.81 -23.78
N ALA A 354 22.63 7.88 -22.92
CA ALA A 354 22.67 6.44 -23.19
C ALA A 354 21.71 6.05 -24.33
N LEU A 355 20.53 6.66 -24.40
CA LEU A 355 19.59 6.44 -25.50
C LEU A 355 20.18 6.86 -26.85
N GLU A 356 20.93 7.97 -26.92
CA GLU A 356 21.62 8.39 -28.15
C GLU A 356 22.67 7.37 -28.60
N HIS A 357 23.34 6.69 -27.67
CA HIS A 357 24.25 5.58 -27.98
C HIS A 357 23.51 4.44 -28.69
N TYR A 358 22.39 3.97 -28.16
CA TYR A 358 21.61 2.90 -28.79
C TYR A 358 20.95 3.35 -30.11
N ARG A 359 20.56 4.62 -30.23
CA ARG A 359 20.08 5.18 -31.51
C ARG A 359 21.14 5.13 -32.60
N ALA A 360 22.41 5.37 -32.27
CA ALA A 360 23.51 5.23 -33.22
C ALA A 360 23.72 3.78 -33.70
N GLU A 361 23.28 2.79 -32.91
CA GLU A 361 23.25 1.36 -33.28
C GLU A 361 21.97 0.96 -34.04
N GLY A 362 21.10 1.93 -34.32
CA GLY A 362 19.88 1.76 -35.10
C GLY A 362 18.69 1.24 -34.29
N TRP A 363 18.67 1.46 -32.97
CA TRP A 363 17.48 1.28 -32.14
C TRP A 363 16.61 2.54 -32.16
N GLU A 364 15.30 2.34 -32.14
CA GLU A 364 14.35 3.37 -31.70
C GLU A 364 14.08 3.19 -30.20
N GLY A 365 13.65 4.24 -29.51
CA GLY A 365 13.44 4.15 -28.08
C GLY A 365 13.17 5.46 -27.36
N VAL A 366 12.85 5.34 -26.07
CA VAL A 366 12.65 6.47 -25.15
C VAL A 366 13.19 6.15 -23.76
N ALA A 367 13.71 7.17 -23.08
CA ALA A 367 14.00 7.18 -21.66
C ALA A 367 12.76 7.68 -20.89
N ALA A 368 11.88 6.77 -20.48
CA ALA A 368 10.62 7.13 -19.82
C ALA A 368 10.20 6.14 -18.72
N GLU A 369 11.10 5.24 -18.30
CA GLU A 369 10.85 4.23 -17.26
C GLU A 369 9.51 3.51 -17.47
N ASP A 370 8.60 3.58 -16.48
CA ASP A 370 7.27 2.96 -16.50
C ASP A 370 6.29 3.66 -17.44
N GLY A 371 6.51 4.94 -17.72
CA GLY A 371 5.53 5.79 -18.39
C GLY A 371 5.10 5.29 -19.77
N LEU A 372 6.05 4.80 -20.58
CA LEU A 372 5.72 4.34 -21.94
C LEU A 372 4.81 3.10 -21.91
N ILE A 373 5.24 2.05 -21.21
CA ILE A 373 4.52 0.77 -21.24
C ILE A 373 3.18 0.85 -20.50
N LEU A 374 3.09 1.58 -19.39
CA LEU A 374 1.84 1.79 -18.67
C LEU A 374 0.83 2.59 -19.51
N THR A 375 1.31 3.62 -20.22
CA THR A 375 0.48 4.37 -21.17
C THR A 375 -0.01 3.48 -22.31
N LEU A 376 0.85 2.59 -22.83
CA LEU A 376 0.46 1.66 -23.89
C LEU A 376 -0.55 0.60 -23.40
N ILE A 377 -0.35 0.00 -22.22
CA ILE A 377 -1.32 -0.92 -21.60
C ILE A 377 -2.67 -0.23 -21.47
N LYS A 378 -2.70 1.01 -20.97
CA LYS A 378 -3.93 1.80 -20.84
C LYS A 378 -4.59 2.03 -22.19
N ALA A 379 -3.84 2.50 -23.19
CA ALA A 379 -4.37 2.78 -24.53
C ALA A 379 -4.93 1.51 -25.20
N ALA A 380 -4.38 0.33 -24.91
CA ALA A 380 -4.84 -0.93 -25.48
C ALA A 380 -6.00 -1.59 -24.69
N SER A 381 -6.18 -1.25 -23.41
CA SER A 381 -7.16 -1.87 -22.50
C SER A 381 -8.63 -1.53 -22.79
N PHE A 382 -8.90 -0.52 -23.62
CA PHE A 382 -10.26 0.00 -23.84
C PHE A 382 -10.57 0.12 -25.34
N LYS A 383 -11.82 -0.16 -25.75
CA LYS A 383 -12.27 0.10 -27.13
C LYS A 383 -12.38 1.60 -27.41
N PRO A 384 -13.18 2.35 -26.65
CA PRO A 384 -12.88 3.74 -26.36
C PRO A 384 -12.54 3.92 -24.87
N LEU A 385 -11.44 4.61 -24.60
CA LEU A 385 -11.17 5.14 -23.26
C LEU A 385 -12.09 6.35 -23.02
N ALA A 386 -12.78 6.38 -21.88
CA ALA A 386 -13.60 7.52 -21.51
C ALA A 386 -12.75 8.71 -21.06
N ASP A 387 -13.13 9.94 -21.43
CA ASP A 387 -12.39 11.18 -21.10
C ASP A 387 -12.11 11.35 -19.61
N ARG A 388 -13.07 10.98 -18.74
CA ARG A 388 -12.89 11.01 -17.28
C ARG A 388 -11.75 10.12 -16.77
N ASN A 389 -11.38 9.11 -17.55
CA ASN A 389 -10.30 8.18 -17.25
C ASN A 389 -8.99 8.56 -17.96
N ALA A 390 -8.90 9.73 -18.62
CA ALA A 390 -7.68 10.21 -19.28
C ALA A 390 -6.49 10.26 -18.31
N ASP A 391 -6.72 10.73 -17.09
CA ASP A 391 -5.68 10.90 -16.06
C ASP A 391 -5.69 9.81 -14.99
N THR A 392 -6.66 8.88 -15.01
CA THR A 392 -6.67 7.75 -14.07
C THR A 392 -5.50 6.80 -14.35
N PHE A 393 -4.66 6.55 -13.33
CA PHE A 393 -3.55 5.62 -13.44
C PHE A 393 -4.01 4.21 -13.82
N VAL A 394 -3.27 3.55 -14.72
CA VAL A 394 -3.67 2.23 -15.24
C VAL A 394 -3.65 1.16 -14.14
N GLU A 395 -2.73 1.25 -13.18
CA GLU A 395 -2.71 0.34 -12.02
C GLU A 395 -3.99 0.44 -11.17
N ALA A 396 -4.57 1.63 -11.04
CA ALA A 396 -5.79 1.83 -10.27
C ALA A 396 -6.99 1.19 -10.98
N LEU A 397 -7.02 1.31 -12.32
CA LEU A 397 -8.01 0.67 -13.17
C LEU A 397 -7.92 -0.86 -13.11
N TYR A 398 -6.72 -1.43 -13.10
CA TYR A 398 -6.53 -2.89 -12.95
C TYR A 398 -6.84 -3.38 -11.53
N ALA A 399 -6.42 -2.63 -10.50
CA ALA A 399 -6.66 -2.97 -9.09
C ALA A 399 -8.11 -2.72 -8.62
N GLN A 400 -8.99 -2.20 -9.48
CA GLN A 400 -10.35 -1.77 -9.12
C GLN A 400 -10.39 -0.70 -8.01
N ASN A 401 -9.29 0.02 -7.81
CA ASN A 401 -9.14 1.04 -6.79
C ASN A 401 -9.50 2.42 -7.36
N VAL A 402 -10.78 2.58 -7.67
CA VAL A 402 -11.36 3.78 -8.29
C VAL A 402 -12.55 4.29 -7.49
N ALA A 403 -12.78 5.59 -7.56
CA ALA A 403 -13.81 6.28 -6.78
C ALA A 403 -15.23 5.91 -7.21
N PHE A 404 -15.48 5.69 -8.51
CA PHE A 404 -16.80 5.44 -9.06
C PHE A 404 -16.99 3.98 -9.45
N VAL A 405 -18.18 3.44 -9.23
CA VAL A 405 -18.51 2.03 -9.54
C VAL A 405 -18.45 1.79 -11.05
N GLU A 406 -18.80 2.78 -11.86
CA GLU A 406 -18.81 2.67 -13.33
C GLU A 406 -17.40 2.57 -13.93
N ASP A 407 -16.36 2.92 -13.17
CA ASP A 407 -14.96 2.83 -13.57
C ASP A 407 -14.28 1.53 -13.07
N ARG A 408 -15.05 0.61 -12.46
CA ARG A 408 -14.58 -0.72 -12.09
C ARG A 408 -14.72 -1.67 -13.28
N PHE A 409 -13.59 -1.95 -13.95
CA PHE A 409 -13.52 -2.77 -15.14
C PHE A 409 -12.99 -4.17 -14.83
N ASP A 410 -13.65 -5.23 -15.32
CA ASP A 410 -13.10 -6.59 -15.25
C ASP A 410 -11.71 -6.68 -15.93
N PRO A 411 -10.62 -6.98 -15.18
CA PRO A 411 -9.27 -7.07 -15.74
C PRO A 411 -9.16 -8.07 -16.90
N ALA A 412 -9.90 -9.18 -16.85
CA ALA A 412 -9.90 -10.17 -17.93
C ALA A 412 -10.45 -9.58 -19.23
N ARG A 413 -11.46 -8.70 -19.15
CA ARG A 413 -12.01 -8.00 -20.32
C ARG A 413 -11.06 -6.93 -20.86
N MET A 414 -10.32 -6.24 -19.99
CA MET A 414 -9.29 -5.29 -20.41
C MET A 414 -8.17 -6.00 -21.16
N ILE A 415 -7.69 -7.13 -20.64
CA ILE A 415 -6.68 -7.98 -21.31
C ILE A 415 -7.21 -8.53 -22.64
N ASP A 416 -8.48 -8.97 -22.69
CA ASP A 416 -9.10 -9.39 -23.95
C ASP A 416 -9.16 -8.25 -24.98
N CYS A 417 -9.44 -7.02 -24.55
CA CYS A 417 -9.36 -5.84 -25.41
C CYS A 417 -7.94 -5.60 -25.96
N ILE A 418 -6.90 -5.79 -25.14
CA ILE A 418 -5.50 -5.69 -25.59
C ILE A 418 -5.20 -6.73 -26.66
N SER A 419 -5.61 -7.98 -26.46
CA SER A 419 -5.33 -9.07 -27.42
C SER A 419 -5.91 -8.80 -28.83
N LYS A 420 -6.95 -7.96 -28.90
CA LYS A 420 -7.69 -7.58 -30.11
C LYS A 420 -7.47 -6.12 -30.52
N SER A 421 -6.58 -5.39 -29.85
CA SER A 421 -6.42 -3.96 -30.11
C SER A 421 -5.92 -3.72 -31.53
N THR A 422 -6.18 -2.53 -32.05
CA THR A 422 -5.71 -2.10 -33.38
C THR A 422 -4.94 -0.80 -33.25
N ARG A 423 -4.08 -0.50 -34.22
CA ARG A 423 -3.37 0.79 -34.28
C ARG A 423 -4.34 1.98 -34.15
N SER A 424 -5.49 1.92 -34.82
CA SER A 424 -6.50 2.97 -34.77
C SER A 424 -7.09 3.16 -33.37
N GLN A 425 -7.31 2.08 -32.63
CA GLN A 425 -7.74 2.12 -31.22
C GLN A 425 -6.66 2.78 -30.33
N ILE A 426 -5.39 2.38 -30.49
CA ILE A 426 -4.29 2.99 -29.72
C ILE A 426 -4.20 4.50 -30.00
N GLU A 427 -4.30 4.90 -31.27
CA GLU A 427 -4.29 6.33 -31.64
C GLU A 427 -5.50 7.10 -31.09
N ALA A 428 -6.69 6.49 -31.09
CA ALA A 428 -7.89 7.12 -30.55
C ALA A 428 -7.75 7.34 -29.04
N ASN A 429 -7.33 6.31 -28.30
CA ASN A 429 -7.17 6.40 -26.84
C ASN A 429 -5.97 7.27 -26.45
N TRP A 430 -4.90 7.30 -27.25
CA TRP A 430 -3.79 8.23 -27.07
C TRP A 430 -4.27 9.68 -27.06
N ARG A 431 -5.15 10.06 -28.00
CA ARG A 431 -5.70 11.43 -28.04
C ARG A 431 -6.43 11.78 -26.75
N VAL A 432 -7.13 10.82 -26.15
CA VAL A 432 -7.79 11.01 -24.86
C VAL A 432 -6.78 11.18 -23.73
N ILE A 433 -5.78 10.28 -23.65
CA ILE A 433 -4.74 10.30 -22.60
C ILE A 433 -3.90 11.58 -22.64
N ALA A 434 -3.57 12.07 -23.84
CA ALA A 434 -2.69 13.23 -23.99
C ALA A 434 -3.39 14.58 -23.86
N ALA A 435 -4.72 14.64 -24.08
CA ALA A 435 -5.47 15.89 -24.17
C ALA A 435 -5.39 16.76 -22.91
N THR A 436 -5.24 16.15 -21.73
CA THR A 436 -5.22 16.86 -20.44
C THR A 436 -3.93 17.65 -20.21
N ALA A 437 -2.85 17.32 -20.92
CA ALA A 437 -1.57 18.03 -20.87
C ALA A 437 -1.05 18.42 -22.27
N GLY A 438 -1.96 18.67 -23.21
CA GLY A 438 -1.65 19.07 -24.59
C GLY A 438 -1.35 17.88 -25.49
N ASP A 439 -0.08 17.47 -25.57
CA ASP A 439 0.41 16.42 -26.47
C ASP A 439 1.18 15.29 -25.73
N THR A 440 1.07 15.23 -24.40
CA THR A 440 1.69 14.19 -23.56
C THR A 440 0.72 13.72 -22.48
N PRO A 441 0.88 12.52 -21.91
CA PRO A 441 0.16 12.15 -20.70
C PRO A 441 0.54 13.10 -19.55
N ALA A 442 -0.43 13.48 -18.71
CA ALA A 442 -0.22 14.44 -17.62
C ALA A 442 0.90 14.05 -16.65
N PHE A 443 1.04 12.76 -16.36
CA PHE A 443 2.03 12.23 -15.40
C PHE A 443 3.30 11.69 -16.07
N TYR A 444 3.35 11.60 -17.40
CA TYR A 444 4.48 11.02 -18.14
C TYR A 444 4.94 11.94 -19.28
N PRO A 445 5.51 13.12 -18.96
CA PRO A 445 5.81 14.18 -19.93
C PRO A 445 6.93 13.85 -20.92
N ALA A 446 7.64 12.73 -20.75
CA ALA A 446 8.64 12.23 -21.71
C ALA A 446 8.03 11.33 -22.80
N VAL A 447 6.81 10.83 -22.60
CA VAL A 447 6.13 9.94 -23.56
C VAL A 447 5.54 10.78 -24.70
N ARG A 448 5.66 10.28 -25.94
CA ARG A 448 5.13 10.89 -27.15
C ARG A 448 4.36 9.85 -27.96
N ARG A 449 3.52 10.31 -28.89
CA ARG A 449 2.65 9.45 -29.70
C ARG A 449 3.46 8.39 -30.46
N GLU A 450 4.55 8.83 -31.08
CA GLU A 450 5.45 7.98 -31.85
C GLU A 450 6.09 6.88 -31.00
N HIS A 451 6.38 7.14 -29.72
CA HIS A 451 6.90 6.11 -28.82
C HIS A 451 5.86 5.03 -28.56
N VAL A 452 4.61 5.42 -28.28
CA VAL A 452 3.50 4.49 -28.01
C VAL A 452 3.21 3.63 -29.23
N LEU A 453 3.17 4.23 -30.42
CA LEU A 453 2.91 3.51 -31.67
C LEU A 453 4.08 2.61 -32.07
N GLY A 454 5.31 3.10 -31.99
CA GLY A 454 6.52 2.34 -32.32
C GLY A 454 6.66 1.09 -31.44
N LEU A 455 6.47 1.24 -30.13
CA LEU A 455 6.46 0.10 -29.21
C LEU A 455 5.31 -0.86 -29.50
N TYR A 456 4.09 -0.35 -29.73
CA TYR A 456 2.93 -1.19 -30.05
C TYR A 456 3.15 -2.05 -31.30
N GLU A 457 3.68 -1.45 -32.35
CA GLU A 457 3.97 -2.12 -33.63
C GLU A 457 5.03 -3.20 -33.48
N SER A 458 6.07 -2.92 -32.69
CA SER A 458 7.18 -3.85 -32.46
C SER A 458 6.80 -5.00 -31.53
N LEU A 459 6.01 -4.71 -30.49
CA LEU A 459 5.65 -5.66 -29.44
C LEU A 459 4.47 -6.55 -29.86
N GLY A 460 3.49 -5.98 -30.57
CA GLY A 460 2.27 -6.64 -31.02
C GLY A 460 1.28 -6.96 -29.89
N THR A 461 0.04 -7.29 -30.26
CA THR A 461 -1.03 -7.51 -29.27
C THR A 461 -0.78 -8.70 -28.35
N ARG A 462 -0.18 -9.77 -28.88
CA ARG A 462 0.09 -10.99 -28.10
C ARG A 462 1.04 -10.73 -26.94
N ARG A 463 2.21 -10.13 -27.18
CA ARG A 463 3.16 -9.86 -26.09
C ARG A 463 2.61 -8.79 -25.13
N LEU A 464 1.83 -7.84 -25.64
CA LEU A 464 1.25 -6.79 -24.80
C LEU A 464 0.21 -7.37 -23.84
N ALA A 465 -0.61 -8.32 -24.32
CA ALA A 465 -1.55 -9.04 -23.48
C ALA A 465 -0.82 -9.86 -22.40
N GLN A 466 0.29 -10.55 -22.73
CA GLN A 466 1.09 -11.28 -21.76
C GLN A 466 1.69 -10.37 -20.67
N ILE A 467 2.16 -9.17 -21.04
CA ILE A 467 2.61 -8.16 -20.06
C ILE A 467 1.45 -7.77 -19.15
N ALA A 468 0.27 -7.48 -19.73
CA ALA A 468 -0.90 -7.06 -18.98
C ALA A 468 -1.45 -8.14 -18.05
N GLU A 469 -1.37 -9.43 -18.45
CA GLU A 469 -1.74 -10.58 -17.61
C GLU A 469 -0.89 -10.64 -16.34
N ILE A 470 0.43 -10.51 -16.46
CA ILE A 470 1.33 -10.49 -15.27
C ILE A 470 1.08 -9.21 -14.46
N PHE A 471 0.98 -8.05 -15.13
CA PHE A 471 0.72 -6.77 -14.47
C PHE A 471 -0.58 -6.79 -13.64
N ALA A 472 -1.64 -7.43 -14.14
CA ALA A 472 -2.93 -7.55 -13.46
C ALA A 472 -2.86 -8.30 -12.12
N THR A 473 -1.85 -9.16 -11.92
CA THR A 473 -1.69 -9.93 -10.67
C THR A 473 -1.27 -9.06 -9.48
N ALA A 474 -0.51 -7.98 -9.73
CA ALA A 474 -0.04 -7.07 -8.70
C ALA A 474 0.19 -5.65 -9.27
N PRO A 475 -0.87 -4.91 -9.66
CA PRO A 475 -0.72 -3.67 -10.43
C PRO A 475 0.10 -2.60 -9.71
N TYR A 476 -0.08 -2.45 -8.40
CA TYR A 476 0.66 -1.47 -7.60
C TYR A 476 2.13 -1.84 -7.34
N ASP A 477 2.48 -3.12 -7.39
CA ASP A 477 3.86 -3.58 -7.24
C ASP A 477 4.63 -3.54 -8.57
N LEU A 478 3.92 -3.73 -9.68
CA LEU A 478 4.47 -3.79 -11.04
C LEU A 478 4.33 -2.49 -11.84
N ARG A 479 3.75 -1.44 -11.25
CA ARG A 479 3.73 -0.10 -11.86
C ARG A 479 5.10 0.61 -11.87
N ALA A 480 6.04 0.15 -11.04
CA ALA A 480 7.32 0.85 -10.86
C ALA A 480 8.49 -0.13 -10.93
N GLY A 481 9.64 0.37 -11.36
CA GLY A 481 10.84 -0.43 -11.58
C GLY A 481 11.01 -0.92 -13.02
N TRP A 482 10.28 -0.34 -13.97
CA TRP A 482 10.56 -0.55 -15.39
C TRP A 482 11.95 0.02 -15.73
N PRO A 483 12.76 -0.68 -16.55
CA PRO A 483 14.09 -0.18 -16.91
C PRO A 483 14.03 1.19 -17.58
N ASP A 484 15.07 2.00 -17.37
CA ASP A 484 15.12 3.41 -17.78
C ASP A 484 14.80 3.60 -19.27
N LEU A 485 15.35 2.72 -20.13
CA LEU A 485 15.13 2.72 -21.57
C LEU A 485 14.24 1.56 -21.99
N THR A 486 13.24 1.89 -22.81
CA THR A 486 12.52 0.91 -23.63
C THR A 486 12.89 1.15 -25.09
N LEU A 487 13.52 0.15 -25.70
CA LEU A 487 14.05 0.19 -27.06
C LEU A 487 13.28 -0.80 -27.95
N TRP A 488 13.15 -0.47 -29.23
CA TRP A 488 12.59 -1.37 -30.22
C TRP A 488 13.28 -1.25 -31.57
N LYS A 489 13.27 -2.37 -32.30
CA LYS A 489 13.78 -2.48 -33.66
C LYS A 489 13.04 -3.62 -34.36
N GLU A 490 12.27 -3.28 -35.39
CA GLU A 490 11.40 -4.23 -36.09
C GLU A 490 10.44 -4.94 -35.11
N THR A 491 10.60 -6.25 -34.89
CA THR A 491 9.78 -7.04 -33.94
C THR A 491 10.48 -7.32 -32.62
N THR A 492 11.65 -6.70 -32.39
CA THR A 492 12.47 -6.91 -31.20
C THR A 492 12.27 -5.74 -30.24
N VAL A 493 12.01 -6.05 -28.97
CA VAL A 493 11.89 -5.08 -27.89
C VAL A 493 12.92 -5.41 -26.83
N ARG A 494 13.65 -4.39 -26.38
CA ARG A 494 14.75 -4.50 -25.43
C ARG A 494 14.57 -3.47 -24.31
N PHE A 495 14.90 -3.87 -23.09
CA PHE A 495 14.82 -3.00 -21.92
C PHE A 495 16.21 -2.80 -21.32
N ILE A 496 16.62 -1.55 -21.13
CA ILE A 496 17.96 -1.23 -20.61
C ILE A 496 17.84 -0.45 -19.32
N GLU A 497 18.45 -0.97 -18.26
CA GLU A 497 18.64 -0.30 -16.99
C GLU A 497 19.98 0.42 -16.99
N VAL A 498 19.98 1.74 -16.90
CA VAL A 498 21.17 2.60 -17.00
C VAL A 498 21.72 2.85 -15.59
N LYS A 499 23.05 2.74 -15.42
CA LYS A 499 23.72 3.02 -14.14
C LYS A 499 24.93 3.91 -14.32
N ALA A 500 24.84 5.13 -13.78
CA ALA A 500 25.96 6.05 -13.70
C ALA A 500 26.94 5.67 -12.58
N PRO A 501 28.17 6.20 -12.59
CA PRO A 501 29.13 5.99 -11.51
C PRO A 501 28.57 6.39 -10.14
N GLY A 502 28.50 5.44 -9.22
CA GLY A 502 27.98 5.64 -7.87
C GLY A 502 26.54 5.15 -7.66
N ASP A 503 25.83 4.79 -8.73
CA ASP A 503 24.46 4.30 -8.64
C ASP A 503 24.37 2.86 -8.11
N SER A 504 23.15 2.45 -7.82
CA SER A 504 22.81 1.06 -7.48
C SER A 504 21.46 0.69 -8.06
N MET A 505 21.30 -0.58 -8.43
CA MET A 505 20.01 -1.13 -8.81
C MET A 505 19.04 -1.19 -7.62
N HIS A 506 17.85 -0.63 -7.82
CA HIS A 506 16.79 -0.54 -6.83
C HIS A 506 15.97 -1.84 -6.72
N ALA A 507 15.33 -2.09 -5.58
CA ALA A 507 14.52 -3.30 -5.33
C ALA A 507 13.42 -3.52 -6.37
N LYS A 508 12.72 -2.43 -6.67
CA LYS A 508 11.61 -2.44 -7.62
C LYS A 508 12.07 -2.83 -9.04
N GLN A 509 13.27 -2.43 -9.45
CA GLN A 509 13.86 -2.78 -10.76
C GLN A 509 14.15 -4.28 -10.84
N ALA A 510 14.87 -4.80 -9.85
CA ALA A 510 15.16 -6.23 -9.77
C ALA A 510 13.88 -7.08 -9.79
N ARG A 511 12.87 -6.68 -9.01
CA ARG A 511 11.57 -7.35 -8.93
C ARG A 511 10.85 -7.36 -10.28
N LEU A 512 10.76 -6.21 -10.96
CA LEU A 512 10.05 -6.13 -12.22
C LEU A 512 10.75 -6.95 -13.31
N ILE A 513 12.08 -6.88 -13.37
CA ILE A 513 12.89 -7.67 -14.30
C ILE A 513 12.66 -9.18 -14.06
N SER A 514 12.74 -9.64 -12.82
CA SER A 514 12.63 -11.07 -12.50
C SER A 514 11.20 -11.61 -12.56
N THR A 515 10.19 -10.78 -12.29
CA THR A 515 8.78 -11.20 -12.22
C THR A 515 8.09 -11.12 -13.58
N LEU A 516 8.47 -10.15 -14.42
CA LEU A 516 7.75 -9.84 -15.65
C LEU A 516 8.64 -10.00 -16.89
N LEU A 517 9.78 -9.29 -16.96
CA LEU A 517 10.54 -9.20 -18.21
C LEU A 517 11.23 -10.52 -18.59
N LEU A 518 11.97 -11.12 -17.64
CA LEU A 518 12.68 -12.37 -17.89
C LEU A 518 11.75 -13.57 -18.13
N PRO A 519 10.68 -13.79 -17.34
CA PRO A 519 9.73 -14.88 -17.60
C PRO A 519 9.04 -14.76 -18.96
N LEU A 520 8.82 -13.55 -19.46
CA LEU A 520 8.27 -13.30 -20.79
C LEU A 520 9.33 -13.33 -21.92
N GLY A 521 10.58 -13.64 -21.59
CA GLY A 521 11.68 -13.76 -22.55
C GLY A 521 11.97 -12.44 -23.29
N PHE A 522 11.93 -11.31 -22.59
CA PHE A 522 12.43 -10.05 -23.14
C PHE A 522 13.95 -9.97 -23.02
N ASP A 523 14.55 -9.27 -23.97
CA ASP A 523 15.96 -8.90 -23.91
C ASP A 523 16.12 -7.75 -22.89
N VAL A 524 16.89 -8.00 -21.84
CA VAL A 524 17.11 -7.05 -20.74
C VAL A 524 18.61 -6.97 -20.47
N ALA A 525 19.12 -5.75 -20.36
CA ALA A 525 20.51 -5.50 -20.02
C ALA A 525 20.67 -4.38 -18.99
N LEU A 526 21.81 -4.39 -18.29
CA LEU A 526 22.27 -3.31 -17.44
C LEU A 526 23.43 -2.60 -18.15
N ALA A 527 23.22 -1.33 -18.51
CA ALA A 527 24.22 -0.45 -19.10
C ALA A 527 24.99 0.30 -18.00
N GLU A 528 26.22 -0.12 -17.73
CA GLU A 528 27.15 0.62 -16.87
C GLU A 528 27.77 1.78 -17.67
N ILE A 529 27.46 3.00 -17.25
CA ILE A 529 28.03 4.20 -17.84
C ILE A 529 29.42 4.45 -17.26
N ARG A 530 30.41 4.60 -18.14
CA ARG A 530 31.76 4.99 -17.77
C ARG A 530 32.16 6.29 -18.48
N PRO A 531 32.81 7.22 -17.76
CA PRO A 531 33.33 8.42 -18.40
C PRO A 531 34.40 8.06 -19.44
N LEU A 532 34.34 8.72 -20.60
CA LEU A 532 35.34 8.65 -21.68
C LEU A 532 36.74 9.06 -21.24
#